data_AF-A0A6A6EM81-F1
#
_entry.id   AF-A0A6A6EM81-F1
#
_cell.length_a   1.000
_cell.length_b   1.000
_cell.length_c   1.000
_cell.angle_alpha   90.00
_cell.angle_beta   90.00
_cell.angle_gamma   90.00
#
_symmetry.space_group_name_H-M   'P 1'
#
loop_
_entity.id
_entity.type
_entity.pdbx_description
1 polymer ?
#
loop_
_entity_poly.entity_id
_entity_poly.type
_entity_poly.pdbx_seq_one_letter_code
_entity_poly.pdbx_strand_id
1 'polypeptide(L)'
;LLPIPPELRNEIYSYLTMAENTSTTTLSPFKYKIYDKKQAKLSIYALSRAGTNLLALTEYQEAEEYKSFLAENSPFELRVSIVFKGRLGLRAYDDWAKMMNIQLDSLVKKYVWIRKVPIWNVKIFWEPNLDSLKGLEDGQFGEIVNGMLDLALRYQDKEVRENKGNVRVGVHLGEDAVLRNSVYHQKRYGLEAF
;
A
#
# COMPACT_ATOMS: atom_id res chain seq x y z
N LEU A 1 -10.55 -29.03 -28.03
CA LEU A 1 -9.36 -28.18 -28.34
C LEU A 1 -8.18 -28.81 -27.63
N LEU A 2 -7.06 -29.01 -28.33
CA LEU A 2 -5.82 -29.45 -27.68
C LEU A 2 -5.28 -28.30 -26.81
N PRO A 3 -4.78 -28.57 -25.59
CA PRO A 3 -4.25 -27.54 -24.72
C PRO A 3 -3.00 -26.90 -25.33
N ILE A 4 -2.84 -25.59 -25.17
CA ILE A 4 -1.67 -24.85 -25.64
C ILE A 4 -0.43 -25.39 -24.91
N PRO A 5 0.70 -25.66 -25.58
CA PRO A 5 1.94 -26.09 -24.94
C PRO A 5 2.40 -25.14 -23.81
N PRO A 6 2.98 -25.65 -22.71
CA PRO A 6 3.42 -24.82 -21.58
C PRO A 6 4.34 -23.66 -21.96
N GLU A 7 5.22 -23.86 -22.94
CA GLU A 7 6.16 -22.86 -23.42
C GLU A 7 5.43 -21.65 -24.01
N LEU A 8 4.46 -21.90 -24.88
CA LEU A 8 3.63 -20.86 -25.49
C LEU A 8 2.71 -20.21 -24.47
N ARG A 9 2.21 -20.95 -23.47
CA ARG A 9 1.42 -20.37 -22.37
C ARG A 9 2.25 -19.38 -21.55
N ASN A 10 3.47 -19.75 -21.20
CA ASN A 10 4.38 -18.88 -20.45
C ASN A 10 4.74 -17.61 -21.24
N GLU A 11 4.93 -17.72 -22.55
CA GLU A 11 5.14 -16.58 -23.43
C GLU A 11 3.94 -15.64 -23.43
N ILE A 12 2.72 -16.18 -23.57
CA ILE A 12 1.46 -15.41 -23.48
C ILE A 12 1.34 -14.73 -22.11
N TYR A 13 1.55 -15.46 -21.01
CA TYR A 13 1.46 -14.91 -19.66
C TYR A 13 2.49 -13.80 -19.42
N SER A 14 3.70 -13.97 -19.94
CA SER A 14 4.76 -12.94 -19.85
C SER A 14 4.37 -11.68 -20.63
N TYR A 15 3.86 -11.83 -21.85
CA TYR A 15 3.34 -10.70 -22.64
C TYR A 15 2.20 -9.97 -21.92
N LEU A 16 1.27 -10.72 -21.32
CA LEU A 16 0.15 -10.15 -20.58
C LEU A 16 0.54 -9.45 -19.28
N THR A 17 1.76 -9.64 -18.77
CA THR A 17 2.25 -9.05 -17.51
C THR A 17 3.30 -7.96 -17.70
N MET A 18 3.56 -7.54 -18.94
CA MET A 18 4.52 -6.48 -19.26
C MET A 18 4.20 -5.16 -18.54
N ALA A 19 5.24 -4.44 -18.13
CA ALA A 19 5.13 -3.20 -17.35
C ALA A 19 4.46 -2.03 -18.11
N GLU A 20 4.43 -2.11 -19.43
CA GLU A 20 3.84 -1.15 -20.37
C GLU A 20 2.31 -1.23 -20.45
N ASN A 21 1.73 -2.32 -19.95
CA ASN A 21 0.29 -2.50 -19.94
C ASN A 21 -0.40 -1.48 -19.03
N THR A 22 -1.57 -0.98 -19.46
CA THR A 22 -2.38 -0.05 -18.70
C THR A 22 -2.80 -0.65 -17.36
N SER A 23 -2.56 0.08 -16.27
CA SER A 23 -2.96 -0.37 -14.93
C SER A 23 -4.48 -0.44 -14.78
N THR A 24 -5.00 -1.52 -14.21
CA THR A 24 -6.43 -1.73 -13.96
C THR A 24 -6.71 -2.30 -12.57
N THR A 25 -7.87 -1.96 -12.00
CA THR A 25 -8.42 -2.63 -10.81
C THR A 25 -9.43 -3.71 -11.17
N THR A 26 -9.86 -3.76 -12.43
CA THR A 26 -10.91 -4.66 -12.92
C THR A 26 -10.44 -6.10 -12.81
N LEU A 27 -11.26 -6.97 -12.23
CA LEU A 27 -10.94 -8.38 -12.00
C LEU A 27 -9.63 -8.61 -11.22
N SER A 28 -9.18 -7.62 -10.44
CA SER A 28 -8.04 -7.80 -9.53
C SER A 28 -8.39 -8.86 -8.47
N PRO A 29 -7.48 -9.81 -8.18
CA PRO A 29 -7.69 -10.79 -7.11
C PRO A 29 -7.71 -10.10 -5.73
N PHE A 30 -7.21 -8.88 -5.64
CA PHE A 30 -7.25 -8.07 -4.42
C PHE A 30 -8.52 -7.23 -4.35
N LYS A 31 -9.36 -7.49 -3.36
CA LYS A 31 -10.49 -6.62 -3.04
C LYS A 31 -10.01 -5.42 -2.24
N TYR A 32 -10.39 -4.22 -2.68
CA TYR A 32 -10.15 -2.98 -1.95
C TYR A 32 -10.51 -3.12 -0.47
N LYS A 33 -9.59 -2.71 0.41
CA LYS A 33 -9.76 -2.75 1.87
C LYS A 33 -9.72 -1.36 2.44
N ILE A 34 -10.66 -1.10 3.34
CA ILE A 34 -10.73 0.12 4.14
C ILE A 34 -10.84 -0.29 5.60
N TYR A 35 -9.97 0.25 6.43
CA TYR A 35 -10.05 0.19 7.88
C TYR A 35 -10.28 1.62 8.37
N ASP A 36 -11.55 1.98 8.53
CA ASP A 36 -11.96 3.31 8.98
C ASP A 36 -12.21 3.32 10.49
N LYS A 37 -11.58 4.27 11.17
CA LYS A 37 -11.69 4.50 12.60
C LYS A 37 -11.77 5.99 12.86
N LYS A 38 -12.29 6.34 14.04
CA LYS A 38 -12.59 7.73 14.44
C LYS A 38 -11.46 8.72 14.14
N GLN A 39 -10.20 8.31 14.32
CA GLN A 39 -9.04 9.20 14.19
C GLN A 39 -8.18 8.91 12.96
N ALA A 40 -8.41 7.79 12.25
CA ALA A 40 -7.55 7.34 11.18
C ALA A 40 -8.28 6.39 10.23
N LYS A 41 -7.94 6.48 8.95
CA LYS A 41 -8.42 5.62 7.89
C LYS A 41 -7.24 5.05 7.12
N LEU A 42 -7.09 3.73 7.15
CA LEU A 42 -6.16 3.01 6.29
C LEU A 42 -6.94 2.44 5.09
N SER A 43 -6.41 2.62 3.90
CA SER A 43 -6.99 2.08 2.67
C SER A 43 -5.91 1.44 1.82
N ILE A 44 -6.21 0.26 1.29
CA ILE A 44 -5.27 -0.56 0.54
C ILE A 44 -5.99 -1.08 -0.69
N TYR A 45 -5.41 -0.89 -1.87
CA TYR A 45 -5.86 -1.51 -3.12
C TYR A 45 -4.64 -1.94 -3.96
N ALA A 46 -4.86 -2.89 -4.86
CA ALA A 46 -3.86 -3.32 -5.81
C ALA A 46 -4.29 -2.94 -7.22
N LEU A 47 -3.37 -2.36 -7.97
CA LEU A 47 -3.48 -2.16 -9.40
C LEU A 47 -2.76 -3.32 -10.10
N SER A 48 -3.46 -3.98 -11.00
CA SER A 48 -2.86 -4.97 -11.89
C SER A 48 -2.34 -4.27 -13.12
N ARG A 49 -1.08 -4.54 -13.50
CA ARG A 49 -0.62 -4.28 -14.88
C ARG A 49 -0.80 -5.51 -15.77
N ALA A 50 -1.23 -6.63 -15.19
CA ALA A 50 -1.55 -7.81 -15.96
C ALA A 50 -2.87 -7.64 -16.73
N GLY A 51 -2.94 -8.17 -17.94
CA GLY A 51 -4.19 -8.38 -18.65
C GLY A 51 -5.09 -9.32 -17.84
N THR A 52 -6.19 -8.82 -17.30
CA THR A 52 -7.04 -9.56 -16.35
C THR A 52 -8.15 -10.37 -17.02
N ASN A 53 -8.28 -10.28 -18.35
CA ASN A 53 -9.36 -10.93 -19.10
C ASN A 53 -9.32 -12.45 -18.99
N LEU A 54 -8.13 -13.05 -18.89
CA LEU A 54 -7.99 -14.51 -18.67
C LEU A 54 -8.55 -14.95 -17.32
N LEU A 55 -8.58 -14.06 -16.31
CA LEU A 55 -9.17 -14.37 -15.01
C LEU A 55 -10.70 -14.45 -15.05
N ALA A 56 -11.34 -13.91 -16.10
CA ALA A 56 -12.79 -14.04 -16.29
C ALA A 56 -13.19 -15.44 -16.76
N LEU A 57 -12.26 -16.23 -17.30
CA LEU A 57 -12.50 -17.55 -17.86
C LEU A 57 -12.47 -18.64 -16.79
N THR A 58 -13.23 -18.46 -15.70
CA THR A 58 -13.16 -19.31 -14.49
C THR A 58 -13.47 -20.79 -14.71
N GLU A 59 -14.11 -21.14 -15.82
CA GLU A 59 -14.44 -22.52 -16.19
C GLU A 59 -13.27 -23.27 -16.85
N TYR A 60 -12.17 -22.57 -17.18
CA TYR A 60 -11.02 -23.11 -17.89
C TYR A 60 -9.81 -23.23 -16.96
N GLN A 61 -9.05 -24.33 -17.08
CA GLN A 61 -7.85 -24.60 -16.28
C GLN A 61 -6.80 -23.50 -16.45
N GLU A 62 -6.70 -22.93 -17.64
CA GLU A 62 -5.79 -21.84 -18.00
C GLU A 62 -5.99 -20.61 -17.11
N ALA A 63 -7.22 -20.33 -16.63
CA ALA A 63 -7.46 -19.21 -15.73
C ALA A 63 -6.83 -19.43 -14.35
N GLU A 64 -6.86 -20.66 -13.82
CA GLU A 64 -6.22 -21.00 -12.55
C GLU A 64 -4.69 -21.09 -12.67
N GLU A 65 -4.18 -21.58 -13.80
CA GLU A 65 -2.74 -21.53 -14.09
C GLU A 65 -2.25 -20.09 -14.18
N TYR A 66 -2.96 -19.24 -14.92
CA TYR A 66 -2.60 -17.83 -15.05
C TYR A 66 -2.67 -17.11 -13.70
N LYS A 67 -3.68 -17.38 -12.87
CA LYS A 67 -3.78 -16.83 -11.52
C LYS A 67 -2.60 -17.23 -10.64
N SER A 68 -2.12 -18.48 -10.77
CA SER A 68 -0.91 -18.95 -10.08
C SER A 68 0.34 -18.23 -10.58
N PHE A 69 0.47 -18.06 -11.91
CA PHE A 69 1.53 -17.27 -12.53
C PHE A 69 1.55 -15.82 -12.03
N LEU A 70 0.38 -15.17 -11.90
CA LEU A 70 0.26 -13.82 -11.36
C LEU A 70 0.65 -13.74 -9.89
N ALA A 71 0.32 -14.74 -9.07
CA ALA A 71 0.68 -14.77 -7.66
C ALA A 71 2.19 -14.97 -7.44
N GLU A 72 2.86 -15.63 -8.38
CA GLU A 72 4.31 -15.84 -8.36
C GLU A 72 5.10 -14.63 -8.87
N ASN A 73 4.67 -14.07 -10.01
CA ASN A 73 5.37 -12.96 -10.67
C ASN A 73 4.94 -11.57 -10.16
N SER A 74 3.82 -11.48 -9.43
CA SER A 74 3.30 -10.28 -8.80
C SER A 74 3.36 -9.01 -9.66
N PRO A 75 2.70 -8.96 -10.84
CA PRO A 75 2.63 -7.78 -11.72
C PRO A 75 1.67 -6.71 -11.17
N PHE A 76 1.64 -6.56 -9.86
CA PHE A 76 0.76 -5.66 -9.13
C PHE A 76 1.55 -4.46 -8.61
N GLU A 77 0.84 -3.34 -8.45
CA GLU A 77 1.27 -2.19 -7.67
C GLU A 77 0.34 -2.08 -6.47
N LEU A 78 0.90 -2.08 -5.26
CA LEU A 78 0.11 -1.88 -4.06
C LEU A 78 0.04 -0.40 -3.73
N ARG A 79 -1.17 0.10 -3.56
CA ARG A 79 -1.43 1.48 -3.13
C ARG A 79 -1.99 1.48 -1.73
N VAL A 80 -1.26 2.12 -0.83
CA VAL A 80 -1.61 2.27 0.58
C VAL A 80 -1.83 3.74 0.85
N SER A 81 -2.99 4.11 1.38
CA SER A 81 -3.28 5.47 1.81
C SER A 81 -3.72 5.47 3.26
N ILE A 82 -3.02 6.24 4.08
CA ILE A 82 -3.28 6.43 5.50
C ILE A 82 -3.73 7.87 5.68
N VAL A 83 -4.95 8.09 6.16
CA VAL A 83 -5.49 9.41 6.44
C VAL A 83 -5.71 9.53 7.94
N PHE A 84 -5.00 10.42 8.60
CA PHE A 84 -5.21 10.72 10.01
C PHE A 84 -6.02 12.02 10.17
N LYS A 85 -7.11 11.92 10.91
CA LYS A 85 -8.15 12.96 11.06
C LYS A 85 -8.28 13.49 12.50
N GLY A 86 -7.59 12.84 13.46
CA GLY A 86 -7.80 13.06 14.89
C GLY A 86 -6.56 13.56 15.64
N ARG A 87 -6.71 13.67 16.98
CA ARG A 87 -5.62 14.02 17.92
C ARG A 87 -4.59 12.91 17.99
N LEU A 88 -3.54 13.07 17.21
CA LEU A 88 -2.38 12.20 17.17
C LEU A 88 -1.35 12.65 18.20
N GLY A 89 -1.43 12.09 19.40
CA GLY A 89 -0.25 11.92 20.24
C GLY A 89 0.33 10.51 20.03
N LEU A 90 1.57 10.27 20.46
CA LEU A 90 2.25 8.97 20.39
C LEU A 90 1.37 7.80 20.87
N ARG A 91 0.66 7.97 21.99
CA ARG A 91 -0.23 6.93 22.52
C ARG A 91 -1.40 6.57 21.59
N ALA A 92 -2.01 7.57 20.97
CA ALA A 92 -3.12 7.34 20.04
C ALA A 92 -2.63 6.64 18.75
N TYR A 93 -1.42 6.99 18.31
CA TYR A 93 -0.72 6.28 17.24
C TYR A 93 -0.45 4.82 17.62
N ASP A 94 0.12 4.55 18.80
CA ASP A 94 0.47 3.19 19.24
C ASP A 94 -0.73 2.26 19.30
N ASP A 95 -1.85 2.74 19.86
CA ASP A 95 -3.09 1.97 19.95
C ASP A 95 -3.65 1.66 18.55
N TRP A 96 -3.61 2.65 17.65
CA TRP A 96 -4.00 2.45 16.26
C TRP A 96 -3.06 1.47 15.53
N ALA A 97 -1.75 1.61 15.69
CA ALA A 97 -0.74 0.78 15.04
C ALA A 97 -0.85 -0.68 15.49
N LYS A 98 -1.04 -0.95 16.79
CA LYS A 98 -1.29 -2.31 17.30
C LYS A 98 -2.50 -2.97 16.63
N MET A 99 -3.60 -2.24 16.55
CA MET A 99 -4.81 -2.74 15.90
C MET A 99 -4.59 -2.96 14.39
N MET A 100 -3.92 -2.04 13.69
CA MET A 100 -3.64 -2.20 12.27
C MET A 100 -2.69 -3.37 11.98
N ASN A 101 -1.69 -3.62 12.81
CA ASN A 101 -0.83 -4.80 12.68
C ASN A 101 -1.67 -6.10 12.64
N ILE A 102 -2.64 -6.25 13.56
CA ILE A 102 -3.52 -7.44 13.58
C ILE A 102 -4.32 -7.57 12.27
N GLN A 103 -4.85 -6.45 11.76
CA GLN A 103 -5.62 -6.45 10.52
C GLN A 103 -4.75 -6.75 9.29
N LEU A 104 -3.55 -6.18 9.23
CA LEU A 104 -2.59 -6.38 8.15
C LEU A 104 -2.01 -7.80 8.17
N ASP A 105 -1.74 -8.36 9.35
CA ASP A 105 -1.33 -9.77 9.49
C ASP A 105 -2.38 -10.71 8.90
N SER A 106 -3.66 -10.49 9.22
CA SER A 106 -4.77 -11.26 8.66
C SER A 106 -4.86 -11.10 7.14
N LEU A 107 -4.69 -9.86 6.65
CA LEU A 107 -4.73 -9.56 5.23
C LEU A 107 -3.61 -10.27 4.46
N VAL A 108 -2.38 -10.21 4.97
CA VAL A 108 -1.20 -10.79 4.33
C VAL A 108 -1.23 -12.32 4.38
N LYS A 109 -1.79 -12.92 5.44
CA LYS A 109 -2.05 -14.36 5.49
C LYS A 109 -3.04 -14.78 4.39
N LYS A 110 -4.03 -13.95 4.10
CA LYS A 110 -5.02 -14.22 3.05
C LYS A 110 -4.48 -13.98 1.63
N TYR A 111 -3.62 -12.99 1.45
CA TYR A 111 -3.06 -12.58 0.17
C TYR A 111 -1.53 -12.62 0.22
N VAL A 112 -0.98 -13.83 0.26
CA VAL A 112 0.47 -14.05 0.47
C VAL A 112 1.33 -13.35 -0.60
N TRP A 113 0.83 -13.25 -1.84
CA TRP A 113 1.52 -12.57 -2.94
C TRP A 113 1.78 -11.08 -2.70
N ILE A 114 1.07 -10.42 -1.75
CA ILE A 114 1.33 -9.01 -1.38
C ILE A 114 2.79 -8.81 -0.98
N ARG A 115 3.40 -9.79 -0.30
CA ARG A 115 4.80 -9.72 0.11
C ARG A 115 5.76 -9.59 -1.07
N LYS A 116 5.38 -10.20 -2.20
CA LYS A 116 6.17 -10.23 -3.43
C LYS A 116 5.93 -9.02 -4.34
N VAL A 117 5.06 -8.08 -3.96
CA VAL A 117 4.73 -6.92 -4.78
C VAL A 117 5.93 -5.97 -4.84
N PRO A 118 6.48 -5.68 -6.03
CA PRO A 118 7.67 -4.84 -6.16
C PRO A 118 7.37 -3.35 -5.98
N ILE A 119 6.19 -2.89 -6.42
CA ILE A 119 5.85 -1.46 -6.41
C ILE A 119 4.87 -1.15 -5.28
N TRP A 120 5.29 -0.31 -4.35
CA TRP A 120 4.47 0.17 -3.24
C TRP A 120 4.35 1.68 -3.31
N ASN A 121 3.13 2.20 -3.36
CA ASN A 121 2.85 3.62 -3.31
C ASN A 121 2.12 3.92 -2.00
N VAL A 122 2.84 4.52 -1.06
CA VAL A 122 2.34 4.85 0.27
C VAL A 122 2.10 6.35 0.34
N LYS A 123 0.86 6.74 0.61
CA LYS A 123 0.48 8.12 0.86
C LYS A 123 -0.02 8.28 2.28
N ILE A 124 0.57 9.22 2.99
CA ILE A 124 0.15 9.60 4.34
C ILE A 124 -0.44 11.00 4.24
N PHE A 125 -1.73 11.11 4.57
CA PHE A 125 -2.45 12.37 4.67
C PHE A 125 -2.67 12.67 6.14
N TRP A 126 -2.14 13.80 6.57
CA TRP A 126 -2.34 14.31 7.91
C TRP A 126 -3.30 15.50 7.81
N GLU A 127 -4.53 15.28 8.23
CA GLU A 127 -5.64 16.23 8.21
C GLU A 127 -6.12 16.48 9.67
N PRO A 128 -5.29 17.09 10.52
CA PRO A 128 -5.62 17.25 11.93
C PRO A 128 -6.64 18.40 12.06
N ASN A 129 -7.63 18.25 12.94
CA ASN A 129 -8.36 19.42 13.42
C ASN A 129 -7.44 20.35 14.26
N LEU A 130 -7.74 21.64 14.36
CA LEU A 130 -6.86 22.62 15.02
C LEU A 130 -6.51 22.30 16.48
N ASP A 131 -7.36 21.53 17.17
CA ASP A 131 -7.13 21.09 18.55
C ASP A 131 -6.26 19.83 18.64
N SER A 132 -6.19 19.04 17.57
CA SER A 132 -5.40 17.82 17.51
C SER A 132 -3.89 18.04 17.45
N LEU A 133 -3.44 19.24 17.08
CA LEU A 133 -2.03 19.62 17.09
C LEU A 133 -1.54 20.14 18.46
N LYS A 134 -2.45 20.42 19.40
CA LYS A 134 -2.08 20.90 20.73
C LYS A 134 -1.40 19.79 21.53
N GLY A 135 -0.15 20.00 21.93
CA GLY A 135 0.64 19.08 22.76
C GLY A 135 1.45 18.05 21.97
N LEU A 136 1.66 18.25 20.67
CA LEU A 136 2.65 17.50 19.90
C LEU A 136 4.04 18.07 20.19
N GLU A 137 4.95 17.24 20.68
CA GLU A 137 6.34 17.64 20.94
C GLU A 137 7.19 17.63 19.67
N ASP A 138 8.39 18.18 19.76
CA ASP A 138 9.33 18.23 18.64
C ASP A 138 9.77 16.83 18.22
N GLY A 139 9.79 16.59 16.91
CA GLY A 139 10.15 15.30 16.34
C GLY A 139 9.01 14.27 16.31
N GLN A 140 8.02 14.36 17.21
CA GLN A 140 6.91 13.37 17.28
C GLN A 140 6.15 13.20 15.97
N PHE A 141 5.99 14.27 15.18
CA PHE A 141 5.40 14.17 13.84
C PHE A 141 6.18 13.18 12.96
N GLY A 142 7.51 13.35 12.89
CA GLY A 142 8.38 12.51 12.09
C GLY A 142 8.35 11.06 12.58
N GLU A 143 8.39 10.85 13.90
CA GLU A 143 8.28 9.52 14.51
C GLU A 143 6.99 8.81 14.11
N ILE A 144 5.86 9.50 14.18
CA ILE A 144 4.56 8.94 13.83
C ILE A 144 4.51 8.63 12.33
N VAL A 145 4.97 9.55 11.46
CA VAL A 145 5.00 9.32 10.01
C VAL A 145 5.89 8.13 9.68
N ASN A 146 7.09 8.06 10.25
CA ASN A 146 8.02 6.94 10.05
C ASN A 146 7.40 5.62 10.52
N GLY A 147 6.75 5.62 11.68
CA GLY A 147 6.05 4.45 12.18
C GLY A 147 4.90 4.00 11.26
N MET A 148 4.16 4.94 10.66
CA MET A 148 3.14 4.61 9.66
C MET A 148 3.74 3.99 8.39
N LEU A 149 4.90 4.49 7.95
CA LEU A 149 5.63 3.94 6.81
C LEU A 149 6.12 2.53 7.12
N ASP A 150 6.71 2.33 8.30
CA ASP A 150 7.15 1.02 8.76
C ASP A 150 5.99 0.04 8.82
N LEU A 151 4.84 0.45 9.40
CA LEU A 151 3.63 -0.37 9.45
C LEU A 151 3.19 -0.80 8.05
N ALA A 152 3.19 0.12 7.07
CA ALA A 152 2.80 -0.19 5.71
C ALA A 152 3.80 -1.15 5.05
N LEU A 153 5.10 -0.84 5.11
CA LEU A 153 6.15 -1.53 4.36
C LEU A 153 6.65 -2.81 5.02
N ARG A 154 6.31 -3.06 6.29
CA ARG A 154 6.75 -4.23 7.07
C ARG A 154 6.55 -5.58 6.37
N TYR A 155 5.53 -5.66 5.52
CA TYR A 155 5.15 -6.91 4.86
C TYR A 155 5.77 -7.08 3.47
N GLN A 156 6.46 -6.06 2.94
CA GLN A 156 7.21 -6.21 1.71
C GLN A 156 8.41 -7.13 1.97
N ASP A 157 8.60 -8.12 1.10
CA ASP A 157 9.75 -9.01 1.20
C ASP A 157 11.04 -8.20 1.05
N LYS A 158 12.02 -8.45 1.92
CA LYS A 158 13.29 -7.73 1.95
C LYS A 158 14.03 -7.90 0.64
N GLU A 159 14.05 -9.12 0.09
CA GLU A 159 14.72 -9.40 -1.18
C GLU A 159 14.07 -8.64 -2.35
N VAL A 160 12.74 -8.56 -2.35
CA VAL A 160 12.00 -7.79 -3.36
C VAL A 160 12.31 -6.31 -3.23
N ARG A 161 12.31 -5.79 -2.00
CA ARG A 161 12.60 -4.37 -1.71
C ARG A 161 14.01 -3.98 -2.16
N GLU A 162 15.00 -4.84 -1.96
CA GLU A 162 16.41 -4.57 -2.29
C GLU A 162 16.70 -4.70 -3.80
N ASN A 163 16.05 -5.64 -4.50
CA ASN A 163 16.40 -5.97 -5.89
C ASN A 163 15.47 -5.35 -6.94
N LYS A 164 14.17 -5.25 -6.64
CA LYS A 164 13.13 -4.84 -7.61
C LYS A 164 12.16 -3.80 -7.03
N GLY A 165 12.42 -3.35 -5.81
CA GLY A 165 11.53 -2.49 -5.04
C GLY A 165 11.45 -1.10 -5.63
N ASN A 166 10.23 -0.59 -5.78
CA ASN A 166 9.98 0.81 -6.01
C ASN A 166 8.97 1.30 -4.98
N VAL A 167 9.49 1.92 -3.92
CA VAL A 167 8.68 2.50 -2.85
C VAL A 167 8.55 3.99 -3.11
N ARG A 168 7.31 4.46 -3.28
CA ARG A 168 6.99 5.89 -3.43
C ARG A 168 6.27 6.35 -2.18
N VAL A 169 6.84 7.32 -1.49
CA VAL A 169 6.27 7.90 -0.27
C VAL A 169 5.84 9.33 -0.53
N GLY A 170 4.60 9.64 -0.19
CA GLY A 170 4.09 11.02 -0.18
C GLY A 170 3.48 11.35 1.17
N VAL A 171 3.91 12.44 1.78
CA VAL A 171 3.34 12.96 3.02
C VAL A 171 2.64 14.28 2.71
N HIS A 172 1.36 14.35 3.00
CA HIS A 172 0.51 15.51 2.73
C HIS A 172 0.02 16.09 4.06
N LEU A 173 0.30 17.37 4.27
CA LEU A 173 -0.19 18.13 5.42
C LEU A 173 -1.39 18.97 4.97
N GLY A 174 -2.50 18.91 5.71
CA GLY A 174 -3.62 19.82 5.49
C GLY A 174 -3.24 21.29 5.67
N GLU A 175 -3.93 22.18 4.94
CA GLU A 175 -3.64 23.63 4.90
C GLU A 175 -3.56 24.25 6.31
N ASP A 176 -4.47 23.87 7.21
CA ASP A 176 -4.52 24.35 8.60
C ASP A 176 -3.27 23.98 9.41
N ALA A 177 -2.66 22.82 9.14
CA ALA A 177 -1.43 22.38 9.82
C ALA A 177 -0.20 23.18 9.34
N VAL A 178 -0.16 23.51 8.05
CA VAL A 178 0.90 24.34 7.45
C VAL A 178 0.81 25.78 7.94
N LEU A 179 -0.41 26.33 8.02
CA LEU A 179 -0.66 27.69 8.50
C LEU A 179 -0.25 27.87 9.96
N ARG A 180 -0.51 26.92 10.86
CA ARG A 180 -0.03 27.05 12.25
C ARG A 180 1.47 26.90 12.40
N ASN A 181 2.13 26.03 11.63
CA ASN A 181 3.57 25.86 11.76
C ASN A 181 4.34 27.10 11.30
N SER A 182 3.89 27.71 10.20
CA SER A 182 4.44 28.97 9.69
C SER A 182 4.16 30.17 10.60
N VAL A 183 2.98 30.22 11.25
CA VAL A 183 2.56 31.36 12.08
C VAL A 183 3.02 31.25 13.55
N TYR A 184 3.05 30.05 14.14
CA TYR A 184 3.29 29.89 15.59
C TYR A 184 4.64 29.27 15.97
N HIS A 185 5.29 28.51 15.10
CA HIS A 185 6.38 27.64 15.56
C HIS A 185 7.70 27.68 14.78
N GLN A 186 7.81 28.26 13.59
CA GLN A 186 9.07 28.27 12.81
C GLN A 186 9.76 26.88 12.72
N LYS A 187 9.02 25.77 12.84
CA LYS A 187 9.61 24.43 12.94
C LYS A 187 9.66 23.77 11.57
N ARG A 188 10.78 23.13 11.24
CA ARG A 188 10.92 22.30 10.04
C ARG A 188 10.53 20.87 10.37
N TYR A 189 9.48 20.35 9.72
CA TYR A 189 9.22 18.91 9.73
C TYR A 189 10.19 18.26 8.76
N GLY A 190 11.26 17.68 9.28
CA GLY A 190 12.16 16.82 8.50
C GLY A 190 11.59 15.41 8.44
N LEU A 191 11.49 14.86 7.23
CA LEU A 191 11.51 13.41 7.05
C LEU A 191 12.99 13.01 7.05
N GLU A 192 13.38 12.05 7.89
CA GLU A 192 14.69 11.41 7.71
C GLU A 192 14.70 10.76 6.33
N ALA A 193 15.79 10.95 5.59
CA ALA A 193 15.92 10.47 4.23
C ALA A 193 15.78 8.93 4.19
N PHE A 194 14.99 8.43 3.23
CA PHE A 194 14.78 7.02 2.93
C PHE A 194 15.57 6.59 1.71
#